data_AF-A0AAW2H715-F1
#
_entry.id   AF-A0AAW2H715-F1
#
_cell.length_a   1.000
_cell.length_b   1.000
_cell.length_c   1.000
_cell.angle_alpha   90.00
_cell.angle_beta   90.00
_cell.angle_gamma   90.00
#
_symmetry.space_group_name_H-M   'P 1'
#
loop_
_entity.id
_entity.type
_entity.pdbx_description
1 polymer ?
#
loop_
_entity_poly.entity_id
_entity_poly.type
_entity_poly.pdbx_seq_one_letter_code
_entity_poly.pdbx_strand_id
1 'polypeptide(L)'
;MCMYAVNFDVLWLCIAGILIRFACLHEWSARSILTYSSINHMRWLVACAIFSKGLTFFYFVCYSYLAFLFCFFMDNRNAFILKKIYLLKDIRKWVNTIMLNFSGLPPFVGFYPKIVVIAYIVFYGFYIERFLFLFLSLVPLYYYMKIFSVSITGEPSYIKSFIIFFNEQRWIFFSNIIIALITLLILYSIS
;
A
#
# COMPACT_ATOMS: atom_id res chain seq x y z
N MET A 1 10.48 -24.89 19.22
CA MET A 1 11.67 -24.07 18.88
C MET A 1 11.46 -23.28 17.58
N CYS A 2 11.02 -23.91 16.48
CA CYS A 2 10.76 -23.18 15.22
C CYS A 2 9.71 -22.05 15.34
N MET A 3 8.57 -22.28 16.02
CA MET A 3 7.55 -21.23 16.19
C MET A 3 8.03 -20.02 17.02
N TYR A 4 8.91 -20.23 18.00
CA TYR A 4 9.48 -19.13 18.79
C TYR A 4 10.50 -18.32 18.00
N ALA A 5 11.33 -18.99 17.19
CA ALA A 5 12.26 -18.31 16.28
C ALA A 5 11.51 -17.46 15.25
N VAL A 6 10.44 -18.03 14.67
CA VAL A 6 9.55 -17.32 13.75
C VAL A 6 8.92 -16.08 14.39
N ASN A 7 8.46 -16.17 15.64
CA ASN A 7 7.93 -15.01 16.36
C ASN A 7 8.97 -13.91 16.53
N PHE A 8 10.20 -14.27 16.87
CA PHE A 8 11.29 -13.30 17.05
C PHE A 8 11.58 -12.56 15.74
N ASP A 9 11.68 -13.28 14.62
CA ASP A 9 11.94 -12.68 13.30
C ASP A 9 10.84 -11.69 12.89
N VAL A 10 9.56 -12.04 13.12
CA VAL A 10 8.42 -11.16 12.82
C VAL A 10 8.44 -9.90 13.69
N LEU A 11 8.89 -10.01 14.94
CA LEU A 11 8.96 -8.88 15.87
C LEU A 11 10.09 -7.90 15.49
N TRP A 12 11.25 -8.40 15.05
CA TRP A 12 12.31 -7.56 14.49
C TRP A 12 11.87 -6.82 13.24
N LEU A 13 11.12 -7.49 12.35
CA LEU A 13 10.52 -6.83 11.21
C LEU A 13 9.60 -5.69 11.67
N CYS A 14 8.78 -5.89 12.70
CA CYS A 14 7.91 -4.86 13.28
C CYS A 14 8.70 -3.63 13.76
N ILE A 15 9.76 -3.82 14.55
CA ILE A 15 10.61 -2.75 15.08
C ILE A 15 11.27 -1.96 13.94
N ALA A 16 11.91 -2.67 13.00
CA ALA A 16 12.69 -2.06 11.94
C ALA A 16 11.92 -1.00 11.17
N GLY A 17 10.65 -1.26 10.86
CA GLY A 17 9.87 -0.27 10.13
C GLY A 17 8.86 0.51 10.93
N ILE A 18 8.96 0.56 12.27
CA ILE A 18 8.53 1.76 13.00
C ILE A 18 9.48 2.91 12.62
N LEU A 19 10.79 2.69 12.72
CA LEU A 19 11.83 3.70 12.46
C LEU A 19 11.71 4.29 11.05
N ILE A 20 11.62 3.43 10.04
CA ILE A 20 11.51 3.83 8.64
C ILE A 20 10.25 4.66 8.37
N ARG A 21 9.14 4.32 9.03
CA ARG A 21 7.85 5.00 8.83
C ARG A 21 7.83 6.41 9.40
N PHE A 22 8.50 6.64 10.53
CA PHE A 22 8.67 7.99 11.08
C PHE A 22 9.55 8.87 10.19
N ALA A 23 10.64 8.32 9.64
CA ALA A 23 11.51 9.06 8.72
C ALA A 23 10.77 9.56 7.47
N CYS A 24 9.76 8.83 7.00
CA CYS A 24 9.01 9.16 5.79
C CYS A 24 7.97 10.29 5.96
N LEU A 25 7.55 10.64 7.18
CA LEU A 25 6.42 11.55 7.41
C LEU A 25 6.62 12.97 6.88
N HIS A 26 7.86 13.46 6.93
CA HIS A 26 8.21 14.84 6.58
C HIS A 26 8.71 15.02 5.15
N GLU A 27 8.76 13.93 4.37
CA GLU A 27 9.26 13.95 3.01
C GLU A 27 8.28 14.64 2.03
N TRP A 28 8.86 15.37 1.08
CA TRP A 28 8.12 16.09 0.02
C TRP A 28 8.44 15.60 -1.40
N SER A 29 9.39 14.69 -1.54
CA SER A 29 9.71 14.07 -2.82
C SER A 29 8.97 12.76 -2.97
N ALA A 30 8.27 12.58 -4.08
CA ALA A 30 7.61 11.31 -4.40
C ALA A 30 8.62 10.16 -4.58
N ARG A 31 9.87 10.48 -4.97
CA ARG A 31 10.96 9.51 -5.09
C ARG A 31 11.39 8.96 -3.73
N SER A 32 11.60 9.81 -2.73
CA SER A 32 11.95 9.36 -1.37
C SER A 32 10.79 8.58 -0.73
N ILE A 33 9.55 9.00 -0.95
CA ILE A 33 8.38 8.26 -0.45
C ILE A 33 8.30 6.86 -1.06
N LEU A 34 8.59 6.69 -2.37
CA LEU A 34 8.68 5.37 -2.99
C LEU A 34 9.77 4.49 -2.41
N THR A 35 10.96 5.05 -2.13
CA THR A 35 12.05 4.25 -1.57
C THR A 35 11.66 3.74 -0.19
N TYR A 36 11.07 4.58 0.66
CA TYR A 36 10.56 4.17 1.96
C TYR A 36 9.41 3.18 1.86
N SER A 37 8.56 3.32 0.85
CA SER A 37 7.47 2.38 0.65
C SER A 37 7.94 1.01 0.15
N SER A 38 8.97 0.95 -0.68
CA SER A 38 9.55 -0.32 -1.13
C SER A 38 10.12 -1.12 0.03
N ILE A 39 10.83 -0.46 0.95
CA ILE A 39 11.31 -1.08 2.19
C ILE A 39 10.11 -1.57 3.03
N ASN A 40 9.03 -0.78 3.06
CA ASN A 40 7.84 -1.18 3.79
C ASN A 40 7.15 -2.42 3.21
N HIS A 41 7.00 -2.50 1.88
CA HIS A 41 6.44 -3.67 1.21
C HIS A 41 7.36 -4.90 1.30
N MET A 42 8.69 -4.70 1.31
CA MET A 42 9.63 -5.79 1.60
C MET A 42 9.39 -6.42 2.97
N ARG A 43 9.03 -5.66 4.01
CA ARG A 43 8.70 -6.23 5.32
C ARG A 43 7.49 -7.17 5.28
N TRP A 44 6.47 -6.81 4.50
CA TRP A 44 5.34 -7.70 4.26
C TRP A 44 5.75 -8.93 3.46
N LEU A 45 6.63 -8.80 2.47
CA LEU A 45 7.16 -9.93 1.70
C LEU A 45 7.96 -10.91 2.59
N VAL A 46 8.81 -10.41 3.48
CA VAL A 46 9.54 -11.28 4.43
C VAL A 46 8.55 -11.97 5.37
N ALA A 47 7.53 -11.26 5.85
CA ALA A 47 6.47 -11.88 6.64
C ALA A 47 5.71 -12.97 5.87
N CYS A 48 5.43 -12.78 4.58
CA CYS A 48 4.83 -13.82 3.73
C CYS A 48 5.72 -15.04 3.60
N ALA A 49 7.04 -14.84 3.44
CA ALA A 49 8.01 -15.89 3.18
C ALA A 49 8.12 -16.88 4.34
N ILE A 50 7.85 -16.40 5.56
CA ILE A 50 7.77 -17.22 6.77
C ILE A 50 6.59 -18.20 6.71
N PHE A 51 5.45 -17.79 6.14
CA PHE A 51 4.23 -18.60 6.10
C PHE A 51 4.12 -19.48 4.85
N SER A 52 4.27 -18.91 3.66
CA SER A 52 4.22 -19.69 2.42
C SER A 52 4.90 -19.01 1.22
N LYS A 53 5.48 -19.84 0.36
CA LYS A 53 6.08 -19.38 -0.91
C LYS A 53 5.02 -18.84 -1.89
N GLY A 54 3.84 -19.45 -1.92
CA GLY A 54 2.73 -19.01 -2.78
C GLY A 54 2.23 -17.61 -2.44
N LEU A 55 2.03 -17.32 -1.15
CA LEU A 55 1.63 -15.99 -0.69
C LEU A 55 2.68 -14.93 -1.00
N THR A 56 3.97 -15.30 -0.86
CA THR A 56 5.09 -14.40 -1.18
C THR A 56 5.11 -14.04 -2.66
N PHE A 57 4.93 -15.02 -3.54
CA PHE A 57 4.85 -14.78 -4.98
C PHE A 57 3.65 -13.91 -5.35
N PHE A 58 2.48 -14.20 -4.79
CA PHE A 58 1.28 -13.39 -5.01
C PHE A 58 1.48 -11.94 -4.58
N TYR A 59 2.00 -11.71 -3.36
CA TYR A 59 2.29 -10.36 -2.86
C TYR A 59 3.31 -9.64 -3.76
N PHE A 60 4.36 -10.34 -4.19
CA PHE A 60 5.42 -9.78 -5.03
C PHE A 60 4.89 -9.33 -6.40
N VAL A 61 4.05 -10.14 -7.05
CA VAL A 61 3.44 -9.79 -8.34
C VAL A 61 2.54 -8.56 -8.20
N CYS A 62 1.67 -8.51 -7.18
CA CYS A 62 0.83 -7.34 -6.95
C CYS A 62 1.64 -6.06 -6.70
N TYR A 63 2.68 -6.15 -5.86
CA TYR A 63 3.51 -4.99 -5.54
C TYR A 63 4.36 -4.52 -6.71
N SER A 64 5.03 -5.44 -7.43
CA SER A 64 5.88 -5.11 -8.57
C SER A 64 5.09 -4.44 -9.70
N TYR A 65 3.87 -4.92 -9.98
CA TYR A 65 2.97 -4.29 -10.94
C TYR A 65 2.64 -2.84 -10.57
N LEU A 66 2.26 -2.58 -9.31
CA LEU A 66 1.95 -1.23 -8.84
C LEU A 66 3.18 -0.31 -8.88
N ALA A 67 4.35 -0.82 -8.50
CA ALA A 67 5.61 -0.07 -8.53
C ALA A 67 6.02 0.31 -9.95
N PHE A 68 5.90 -0.63 -10.88
CA PHE A 68 6.19 -0.39 -12.30
C PHE A 68 5.30 0.71 -12.88
N LEU A 69 3.98 0.63 -12.67
CA LEU A 69 3.05 1.65 -13.15
C LEU A 69 3.38 3.04 -12.62
N PHE A 70 3.68 3.15 -11.32
CA PHE A 70 4.01 4.44 -10.74
C PHE A 70 5.29 5.04 -11.33
N CYS A 71 6.35 4.24 -11.42
CA CYS A 71 7.61 4.69 -12.02
C CYS A 71 7.40 5.15 -13.46
N PHE A 72 6.64 4.38 -14.26
CA PHE A 72 6.34 4.73 -15.64
C PHE A 72 5.65 6.09 -15.77
N PHE A 73 4.62 6.37 -14.97
CA PHE A 73 3.91 7.65 -15.04
C PHE A 73 4.72 8.84 -14.54
N MET A 74 5.58 8.64 -13.54
CA MET A 74 6.37 9.72 -12.94
C MET A 74 7.62 10.06 -13.74
N ASP A 75 8.27 9.05 -14.32
CA ASP A 75 9.51 9.22 -15.08
C ASP A 75 9.25 9.96 -16.41
N ASN A 76 8.17 9.60 -17.11
CA ASN A 76 7.73 10.26 -18.34
C ASN A 76 7.52 11.78 -18.21
N ARG A 77 7.36 12.30 -16.98
CA ARG A 77 7.07 13.73 -16.72
C ARG A 77 8.03 14.40 -15.74
N ASN A 78 9.10 13.72 -15.32
CA ASN A 78 10.07 14.25 -14.33
C ASN A 78 9.41 14.83 -13.06
N ALA A 79 8.30 14.25 -12.62
CA ALA A 79 7.42 14.85 -11.62
C ALA A 79 7.64 14.33 -10.21
N PHE A 80 8.89 14.18 -9.78
CA PHE A 80 9.22 13.63 -8.48
C PHE A 80 8.97 14.58 -7.29
N ILE A 81 8.60 15.84 -7.54
CA ILE A 81 8.28 16.84 -6.49
C ILE A 81 6.76 16.92 -6.35
N LEU A 82 6.24 16.76 -5.13
CA LEU A 82 4.79 16.68 -4.89
C LEU A 82 3.98 17.83 -5.49
N LYS A 83 4.46 19.07 -5.36
CA LYS A 83 3.79 20.25 -5.91
C LYS A 83 3.69 20.23 -7.44
N LYS A 84 4.62 19.57 -8.14
CA LYS A 84 4.58 19.45 -9.61
C LYS A 84 3.53 18.45 -10.08
N ILE A 85 3.16 17.47 -9.25
CA ILE A 85 2.14 16.47 -9.57
C ILE A 85 0.77 17.13 -9.81
N TYR A 86 0.44 18.17 -9.03
CA TYR A 86 -0.80 18.94 -9.21
C TYR A 86 -0.94 19.54 -10.63
N LEU A 87 0.18 19.96 -11.23
CA LEU A 87 0.19 20.59 -12.55
C LEU A 87 -0.04 19.60 -13.69
N LEU A 88 0.11 18.29 -13.45
CA LEU A 88 -0.04 17.24 -14.45
C LEU A 88 -1.48 16.74 -14.58
N LYS A 89 -2.36 17.59 -15.12
CA LYS A 89 -3.81 17.29 -15.25
C LYS A 89 -4.10 15.99 -16.01
N ASP A 90 -3.34 15.68 -17.06
CA ASP A 90 -3.58 14.52 -17.93
C ASP A 90 -3.35 13.18 -17.23
N ILE A 91 -2.35 13.12 -16.35
CA ILE A 91 -1.91 11.87 -15.69
C ILE A 91 -2.38 11.82 -14.23
N ARG A 92 -2.91 12.94 -13.70
CA ARG A 92 -3.47 13.05 -12.35
C ARG A 92 -4.39 11.88 -12.00
N LYS A 93 -5.25 11.47 -12.94
CA LYS A 93 -6.17 10.35 -12.70
C LYS A 93 -5.43 9.04 -12.40
N TRP A 94 -4.42 8.72 -13.19
CA TRP A 94 -3.59 7.52 -13.02
C TRP A 94 -2.72 7.58 -11.77
N VAL A 95 -2.07 8.71 -11.50
CA VAL A 95 -1.28 8.86 -10.25
C VAL A 95 -2.16 8.67 -9.03
N ASN A 96 -3.37 9.23 -9.04
CA ASN A 96 -4.29 9.14 -7.90
C ASN A 96 -4.77 7.71 -7.64
N THR A 97 -5.16 6.98 -8.69
CA THR A 97 -5.57 5.58 -8.54
C THR A 97 -4.42 4.72 -8.05
N ILE A 98 -3.19 4.97 -8.51
CA ILE A 98 -2.00 4.25 -8.05
C ILE A 98 -1.70 4.57 -6.58
N MET A 99 -1.75 5.84 -6.16
CA MET A 99 -1.53 6.22 -4.75
C MET A 99 -2.57 5.59 -3.81
N LEU A 100 -3.84 5.55 -4.21
CA LEU A 100 -4.90 4.90 -3.42
C LEU A 100 -4.76 3.37 -3.39
N ASN A 101 -4.22 2.76 -4.45
CA ASN A 101 -3.86 1.35 -4.41
C ASN A 101 -2.72 1.09 -3.43
N PHE A 102 -1.68 1.92 -3.43
CA PHE A 102 -0.56 1.79 -2.49
C PHE A 102 -0.95 2.02 -1.03
N SER A 103 -1.91 2.91 -0.76
CA SER A 103 -2.42 3.16 0.60
C SER A 103 -3.10 1.94 1.21
N GLY A 104 -3.59 1.00 0.38
CA GLY A 104 -4.29 -0.20 0.84
C GLY A 104 -5.64 0.14 1.46
N LEU A 105 -6.41 1.01 0.81
CA LEU A 105 -7.80 1.28 1.17
C LEU A 105 -8.70 0.09 0.76
N PRO A 106 -9.79 -0.19 1.50
CA PRO A 106 -10.64 -1.37 1.30
C PRO A 106 -11.18 -1.63 -0.12
N PRO A 107 -11.48 -0.60 -0.95
CA PRO A 107 -11.93 -0.84 -2.32
C PRO A 107 -10.80 -1.09 -3.32
N PHE A 108 -9.52 -1.01 -2.94
CA PHE A 108 -8.39 -1.06 -3.88
C PHE A 108 -7.55 -2.34 -3.78
N VAL A 109 -6.92 -2.71 -4.90
CA VAL A 109 -6.22 -3.99 -5.08
C VAL A 109 -5.05 -4.18 -4.10
N GLY A 110 -4.35 -3.10 -3.75
CA GLY A 110 -3.23 -3.17 -2.81
C GLY A 110 -3.62 -3.50 -1.36
N PHE A 111 -4.91 -3.58 -1.04
CA PHE A 111 -5.41 -3.99 0.28
C PHE A 111 -5.47 -5.52 0.44
N TYR A 112 -5.87 -6.26 -0.60
CA TYR A 112 -6.02 -7.72 -0.53
C TYR A 112 -4.79 -8.46 -0.06
N PRO A 113 -3.59 -8.27 -0.64
CA PRO A 113 -2.43 -9.04 -0.21
C PRO A 113 -2.07 -8.76 1.26
N LYS A 114 -2.39 -7.56 1.80
CA LYS A 114 -2.18 -7.25 3.22
C LYS A 114 -3.18 -7.97 4.13
N ILE A 115 -4.48 -8.01 3.77
CA ILE A 115 -5.47 -8.78 4.55
C ILE A 115 -5.11 -10.26 4.56
N VAL A 116 -4.75 -10.82 3.40
CA VAL A 116 -4.43 -12.25 3.32
C VAL A 116 -3.26 -12.58 4.26
N VAL A 117 -2.21 -11.76 4.28
CA VAL A 117 -1.10 -11.92 5.24
C VAL A 117 -1.59 -11.86 6.68
N ILE A 118 -2.45 -10.90 7.02
CA ILE A 118 -3.02 -10.79 8.36
C ILE A 118 -3.86 -12.02 8.72
N ALA A 119 -4.62 -12.58 7.78
CA ALA A 119 -5.39 -13.81 7.99
C ALA A 119 -4.49 -15.01 8.29
N TYR A 120 -3.36 -15.16 7.57
CA TYR A 120 -2.36 -16.19 7.87
C TYR A 120 -1.72 -16.00 9.25
N ILE A 121 -1.36 -14.77 9.63
CA ILE A 121 -0.82 -14.46 10.97
C ILE A 121 -1.80 -14.90 12.08
N VAL A 122 -3.11 -14.69 11.87
CA VAL A 122 -4.16 -15.17 12.80
C VAL A 122 -4.24 -16.69 12.85
N PHE A 123 -4.20 -17.35 11.68
CA PHE A 123 -4.29 -18.80 11.58
C PHE A 123 -3.17 -19.50 12.37
N TYR A 124 -1.96 -18.92 12.38
CA TYR A 124 -0.82 -19.45 13.12
C TYR A 124 -0.73 -18.96 14.59
N GLY A 125 -1.69 -18.18 15.09
CA GLY A 125 -1.78 -17.79 16.51
C GLY A 125 -0.94 -16.58 16.93
N PHE A 126 -0.43 -15.79 15.98
CA PHE A 126 0.46 -14.64 16.22
C PHE A 126 -0.32 -13.34 16.47
N TYR A 127 -0.97 -13.25 17.64
CA TYR A 127 -1.91 -12.16 17.94
C TYR A 127 -1.26 -10.78 18.19
N ILE A 128 -0.08 -10.73 18.80
CA ILE A 128 0.63 -9.47 19.11
C ILE A 128 1.19 -8.87 17.82
N GLU A 129 1.75 -9.71 16.97
CA GLU A 129 2.30 -9.40 15.67
C GLU A 129 1.21 -8.84 14.76
N ARG A 130 0.03 -9.46 14.74
CA ARG A 130 -1.14 -8.93 14.00
C ARG A 130 -1.44 -7.48 14.36
N PHE A 131 -1.51 -7.18 15.65
CA PHE A 131 -1.82 -5.84 16.12
C PHE A 131 -0.73 -4.87 15.67
N LEU A 132 0.54 -5.22 15.84
CA LEU A 132 1.65 -4.39 15.37
C LEU A 132 1.56 -4.14 13.87
N PHE A 133 1.37 -5.17 13.04
CA PHE A 133 1.25 -5.02 11.58
C PHE A 133 0.09 -4.10 11.17
N LEU A 134 -1.07 -4.23 11.82
CA LEU A 134 -2.22 -3.36 11.60
C LEU A 134 -1.91 -1.89 11.97
N PHE A 135 -1.39 -1.64 13.16
CA PHE A 135 -1.07 -0.28 13.62
C PHE A 135 -0.01 0.37 12.75
N LEU A 136 1.04 -0.39 12.45
CA LEU A 136 2.08 0.04 11.53
C LEU A 136 1.44 0.50 10.23
N SER A 137 0.56 -0.32 9.61
CA SER A 137 -0.06 -0.09 8.28
C SER A 137 -0.73 1.28 8.10
N LEU A 138 -1.11 1.95 9.18
CA LEU A 138 -1.72 3.28 9.17
C LEU A 138 -0.75 4.39 8.73
N VAL A 139 0.55 4.29 9.03
CA VAL A 139 1.51 5.35 8.68
C VAL A 139 1.71 5.47 7.15
N PRO A 140 1.86 4.36 6.40
CA PRO A 140 1.78 4.37 4.94
C PRO A 140 0.54 4.97 4.36
N LEU A 141 -0.61 4.64 4.96
CA LEU A 141 -1.87 5.20 4.53
C LEU A 141 -1.84 6.73 4.60
N TYR A 142 -1.28 7.31 5.68
CA TYR A 142 -1.15 8.76 5.82
C TYR A 142 -0.31 9.40 4.70
N TYR A 143 0.93 8.93 4.48
CA TYR A 143 1.79 9.60 3.50
C TYR A 143 1.29 9.43 2.05
N TYR A 144 0.65 8.31 1.71
CA TYR A 144 0.03 8.14 0.39
C TYR A 144 -1.21 9.03 0.21
N MET A 145 -2.02 9.20 1.25
CA MET A 145 -3.15 10.14 1.24
C MET A 145 -2.69 11.60 1.13
N LYS A 146 -1.50 11.95 1.62
CA LYS A 146 -0.88 13.26 1.41
C LYS A 146 -0.55 13.48 -0.08
N ILE A 147 0.04 12.50 -0.76
CA ILE A 147 0.33 12.61 -2.20
C ILE A 147 -0.96 12.77 -3.00
N PHE A 148 -1.96 11.95 -2.70
CA PHE A 148 -3.28 11.97 -3.33
C PHE A 148 -4.02 13.31 -3.13
N SER A 149 -3.95 13.90 -1.94
CA SER A 149 -4.60 15.19 -1.69
C SER A 149 -3.90 16.32 -2.44
N VAL A 150 -2.57 16.39 -2.36
CA VAL A 150 -1.77 17.42 -3.04
C VAL A 150 -1.92 17.33 -4.56
N SER A 151 -2.04 16.14 -5.15
CA SER A 151 -2.24 15.99 -6.60
C SER A 151 -3.60 16.51 -7.08
N ILE A 152 -4.64 16.49 -6.23
CA ILE A 152 -5.99 16.94 -6.59
C ILE A 152 -6.16 18.45 -6.34
N THR A 153 -5.81 18.91 -5.14
CA THR A 153 -6.13 20.27 -4.68
C THR A 153 -4.92 21.19 -4.59
N GLY A 154 -3.70 20.68 -4.78
CA GLY A 154 -2.45 21.43 -4.61
C GLY A 154 -1.99 21.55 -3.15
N GLU A 155 -2.85 21.15 -2.21
CA GLU A 155 -2.67 21.28 -0.76
C GLU A 155 -3.14 20.01 -0.03
N PRO A 156 -2.66 19.73 1.19
CA PRO A 156 -3.08 18.53 1.94
C PRO A 156 -4.51 18.68 2.50
N SER A 157 -5.53 18.64 1.63
CA SER A 157 -6.95 18.70 2.00
C SER A 157 -7.66 17.36 1.77
N TYR A 158 -7.59 16.44 2.74
CA TYR A 158 -8.03 15.05 2.57
C TYR A 158 -9.51 14.91 2.19
N ILE A 159 -10.43 15.52 2.95
CA ILE A 159 -11.88 15.39 2.74
C ILE A 159 -12.28 15.92 1.36
N LYS A 160 -11.85 17.15 1.04
CA LYS A 160 -12.13 17.79 -0.25
C LYS A 160 -11.59 16.97 -1.42
N SER A 161 -10.37 16.45 -1.30
CA SER A 161 -9.76 15.62 -2.34
C SER A 161 -10.51 14.32 -2.57
N PHE A 162 -11.03 13.69 -1.51
CA PHE A 162 -11.79 12.45 -1.61
C PHE A 162 -13.16 12.66 -2.25
N ILE A 163 -13.85 13.75 -1.92
CA ILE A 163 -15.14 14.12 -2.55
C ILE A 163 -14.96 14.37 -4.05
N ILE A 164 -13.94 15.15 -4.43
CA ILE A 164 -13.63 15.44 -5.84
C ILE A 164 -13.31 14.14 -6.57
N PHE A 165 -12.46 13.27 -6.00
CA PHE A 165 -12.13 11.99 -6.59
C PHE A 165 -13.35 11.10 -6.77
N PHE A 166 -14.18 10.97 -5.74
CA PHE A 166 -15.38 10.15 -5.82
C PHE A 166 -16.28 10.66 -6.94
N ASN A 167 -16.46 11.96 -7.10
CA ASN A 167 -17.28 12.51 -8.20
C ASN A 167 -16.65 12.32 -9.59
N GLU A 168 -15.34 12.57 -9.75
CA GLU A 168 -14.67 12.46 -11.06
C GLU A 168 -14.42 11.00 -11.50
N GLN A 169 -14.33 10.05 -10.55
CA GLN A 169 -13.85 8.69 -10.80
C GLN A 169 -14.75 7.59 -10.21
N ARG A 170 -16.07 7.83 -10.12
CA ARG A 170 -17.05 6.83 -9.63
C ARG A 170 -16.87 5.45 -10.24
N TRP A 171 -16.74 5.39 -11.57
CA TRP A 171 -16.60 4.13 -12.31
C TRP A 171 -15.37 3.32 -11.89
N ILE A 172 -14.23 4.00 -11.69
CA ILE A 172 -12.99 3.35 -11.26
C ILE A 172 -13.18 2.79 -9.84
N PHE A 173 -13.81 3.56 -8.94
CA PHE A 173 -14.10 3.11 -7.59
C PHE A 173 -14.99 1.85 -7.57
N PHE A 174 -16.09 1.85 -8.33
CA PHE A 174 -16.98 0.69 -8.43
C PHE A 174 -16.29 -0.51 -9.09
N SER A 175 -15.48 -0.30 -10.13
CA SER A 175 -14.73 -1.39 -10.78
C SER A 175 -13.77 -2.08 -9.82
N ASN A 176 -13.09 -1.32 -8.95
CA ASN A 176 -12.17 -1.91 -7.97
C ASN A 176 -12.91 -2.68 -6.87
N ILE A 177 -14.12 -2.25 -6.48
CA ILE A 177 -14.98 -3.03 -5.58
C ILE A 177 -15.41 -4.35 -6.22
N ILE A 178 -15.73 -4.37 -7.51
CA ILE A 178 -16.09 -5.62 -8.19
C ILE A 178 -14.87 -6.56 -8.23
N ILE A 179 -13.70 -6.05 -8.58
CA ILE A 179 -12.44 -6.81 -8.58
C ILE A 179 -12.16 -7.35 -7.17
N ALA A 180 -12.39 -6.55 -6.12
CA ALA A 180 -12.28 -6.95 -4.72
C ALA A 180 -13.05 -8.23 -4.42
N LEU A 181 -14.34 -8.20 -4.75
CA LEU A 181 -15.26 -9.29 -4.44
C LEU A 181 -14.88 -10.55 -5.20
N ILE A 182 -14.46 -10.42 -6.46
CA ILE A 182 -13.95 -11.55 -7.26
C ILE A 182 -12.70 -12.15 -6.63
N THR A 183 -11.74 -11.33 -6.20
CA THR A 183 -10.51 -11.85 -5.57
C THR A 183 -10.78 -12.56 -4.24
N LEU A 184 -11.74 -12.08 -3.44
CA LEU A 184 -12.17 -12.75 -2.22
C LEU A 184 -12.83 -14.11 -2.50
N LEU A 185 -13.65 -14.20 -3.54
CA LEU A 185 -14.27 -15.46 -3.97
C LEU A 185 -13.22 -16.49 -4.40
N ILE A 186 -12.23 -16.07 -5.17
CA ILE A 186 -11.13 -16.95 -5.61
C ILE A 186 -10.33 -17.46 -4.41
N LEU A 187 -10.04 -16.59 -3.43
CA LEU A 187 -9.32 -17.01 -2.22
C LEU A 187 -10.12 -18.01 -1.40
N TYR A 188 -11.43 -17.81 -1.26
CA TYR A 188 -12.31 -18.76 -0.57
C TYR A 188 -12.37 -20.13 -1.27
N SER A 189 -12.23 -20.18 -2.60
CA SER A 189 -12.20 -21.45 -3.33
C SER A 189 -10.88 -22.23 -3.21
N ILE A 190 -9.81 -21.56 -2.77
CA ILE A 190 -8.47 -22.16 -2.64
C ILE A 190 -8.20 -22.63 -1.19
N SER A 191 -8.92 -22.08 -0.22
CA SER A 191 -8.92 -22.52 1.20
C SER A 191 -9.86 -23.69 1.44
#